data_AF-X0RUY4-F1
#
_entry.id   AF-X0RUY4-F1
#
_cell.length_a   1.000
_cell.length_b   1.000
_cell.length_c   1.000
_cell.angle_alpha   90.00
_cell.angle_beta   90.00
_cell.angle_gamma   90.00
#
_symmetry.space_group_name_H-M   'P 1'
#
loop_
_entity.id
_entity.type
_entity.pdbx_description
1 polymer ?
#
loop_
_entity_poly.entity_id
_entity_poly.type
_entity_poly.pdbx_seq_one_letter_code
_entity_poly.pdbx_strand_id
1 'polypeptide(L)'
;MIKKNVKSIFVGKVGIPQKYVENAIERKEDLCLVHQAETMIIPWEQLEKKGTVGDEVFLDKFNDGKYYRLIYFKWKPSIIQKKLI
;
A
#
# COMPACT_ATOMS: atom_id res chain seq x y z
N MET A 1 11.69 -2.41 -6.06
CA MET A 1 10.80 -1.64 -5.18
C MET A 1 9.51 -1.34 -5.93
N ILE A 2 8.37 -1.75 -5.38
CA ILE A 2 7.05 -1.50 -5.98
C ILE A 2 6.51 -0.17 -5.46
N LYS A 3 6.24 0.78 -6.36
CA LYS A 3 5.71 2.10 -6.00
C LYS A 3 4.20 2.18 -6.22
N LYS A 4 3.46 2.65 -5.22
CA LYS A 4 2.01 2.86 -5.28
C LYS A 4 1.62 4.24 -4.76
N ASN A 5 1.00 5.03 -5.64
CA ASN A 5 0.30 6.24 -5.21
C ASN A 5 -1.01 5.86 -4.54
N VAL A 6 -1.23 6.37 -3.33
CA VAL A 6 -2.46 6.19 -2.57
C VAL A 6 -3.21 7.52 -2.53
N LYS A 7 -4.54 7.46 -2.59
CA LYS A 7 -5.37 8.68 -2.66
C LYS A 7 -5.69 9.25 -1.28
N SER A 8 -5.88 8.38 -0.29
CA SER A 8 -6.39 8.77 1.02
C SER A 8 -5.75 7.94 2.12
N ILE A 9 -5.54 8.60 3.25
CA ILE A 9 -5.21 7.98 4.54
C ILE A 9 -6.46 8.12 5.41
N PHE A 10 -6.96 7.03 5.97
CA PHE A 10 -8.16 7.02 6.80
C PHE A 10 -7.81 6.53 8.20
N VAL A 11 -8.09 7.35 9.22
CA VAL A 11 -7.80 7.03 10.64
C VAL A 11 -6.36 6.54 10.85
N GLY A 12 -5.40 7.23 10.21
CA GLY A 12 -3.98 6.88 10.29
C GLY A 12 -3.59 5.56 9.63
N LYS A 13 -4.46 4.99 8.78
CA LYS A 13 -4.18 3.77 8.00
C LYS A 13 -4.27 4.05 6.51
N VAL A 14 -3.52 3.26 5.75
CA VAL A 14 -3.55 3.24 4.29
C VAL A 14 -4.00 1.87 3.79
N GLY A 15 -5.00 1.85 2.93
CA GLY A 15 -5.52 0.62 2.32
C GLY A 15 -4.87 0.35 0.96
N ILE A 16 -4.26 -0.82 0.80
CA ILE A 16 -3.55 -1.23 -0.41
C ILE A 16 -4.23 -2.48 -0.99
N PRO A 17 -4.54 -2.54 -2.29
CA PRO A 17 -5.05 -3.77 -2.89
C PRO A 17 -4.07 -4.92 -2.68
N GLN A 18 -4.58 -6.06 -2.21
CA GLN A 18 -3.81 -7.25 -1.84
C GLN A 18 -2.79 -7.66 -2.91
N LYS A 19 -3.15 -7.58 -4.20
CA LYS A 19 -2.25 -7.85 -5.33
C LYS A 19 -0.90 -7.13 -5.28
N TYR A 20 -0.85 -5.89 -4.76
CA TYR A 20 0.42 -5.15 -4.66
C TYR A 20 1.29 -5.66 -3.51
N VAL A 21 0.65 -6.13 -2.43
CA VAL A 21 1.34 -6.70 -1.28
C VAL A 21 1.91 -8.07 -1.66
N GLU A 22 1.10 -8.92 -2.29
CA GLU A 22 1.52 -10.23 -2.79
C GLU A 22 2.67 -10.09 -3.80
N ASN A 23 2.52 -9.21 -4.80
CA ASN A 23 3.59 -8.97 -5.77
C ASN A 23 4.90 -8.49 -5.12
N ALA A 24 4.82 -7.68 -4.05
CA ALA A 24 5.99 -7.20 -3.33
C ALA A 24 6.69 -8.32 -2.55
N ILE A 25 5.91 -9.21 -1.92
CA ILE A 25 6.43 -10.39 -1.22
C ILE A 25 7.08 -11.37 -2.21
N GLU A 26 6.37 -11.73 -3.29
CA GLU A 26 6.85 -12.67 -4.31
C GLU A 26 8.16 -12.23 -4.95
N ARG A 27 8.29 -10.92 -5.22
CA ARG A 27 9.48 -10.34 -5.84
C ARG A 27 10.57 -9.97 -4.83
N LYS A 28 10.31 -10.10 -3.53
CA LYS A 28 11.20 -9.64 -2.44
C LYS A 28 11.59 -8.17 -2.61
N GLU A 29 10.59 -7.35 -2.94
CA GLU A 29 10.77 -5.93 -3.20
C GLU A 29 10.00 -5.08 -2.18
N ASP A 30 10.65 -4.05 -1.65
CA ASP A 30 9.98 -3.10 -0.76
C ASP A 30 8.79 -2.41 -1.41
N LEU A 31 7.76 -2.14 -0.61
CA LEU A 31 6.58 -1.41 -1.02
C LEU A 31 6.71 0.06 -0.64
N CYS A 32 6.75 0.94 -1.64
CA CYS A 32 6.83 2.38 -1.48
C CYS A 32 5.46 3.01 -1.74
N LEU A 33 4.88 3.57 -0.69
CA LEU A 33 3.58 4.23 -0.70
C LEU A 33 3.77 5.73 -0.73
N VAL A 34 3.15 6.40 -1.71
CA VAL A 34 3.21 7.84 -1.87
C VAL A 34 1.83 8.44 -1.67
N HIS A 35 1.72 9.37 -0.72
CA HIS A 35 0.53 10.17 -0.48
C HIS A 35 0.93 11.64 -0.51
N GLN A 36 0.46 12.38 -1.51
CA GLN A 36 0.84 13.79 -1.71
C GLN A 36 2.37 13.97 -1.77
N ALA A 37 2.96 14.70 -0.81
CA ALA A 37 4.40 14.92 -0.68
C ALA A 37 5.08 13.96 0.31
N GLU A 38 4.32 13.05 0.91
CA GLU A 38 4.81 12.10 1.89
C GLU A 38 5.08 10.73 1.27
N THR A 39 6.12 10.06 1.74
CA THR A 39 6.45 8.69 1.33
C THR A 39 6.64 7.81 2.55
N MET A 40 6.06 6.61 2.49
CA MET A 40 6.24 5.53 3.45
C MET A 40 6.81 4.32 2.72
N ILE A 41 7.91 3.77 3.23
CA ILE A 41 8.50 2.53 2.72
C ILE A 41 8.23 1.41 3.70
N ILE A 42 7.71 0.29 3.20
CA ILE A 42 7.47 -0.92 3.98
C ILE A 42 8.41 -2.01 3.43
N PRO A 43 9.39 -2.48 4.22
CA PRO A 43 10.26 -3.58 3.81
C PRO A 43 9.46 -4.84 3.53
N TRP A 44 9.84 -5.59 2.49
CA TRP A 44 9.09 -6.79 2.07
C TRP A 44 8.96 -7.83 3.19
N GLU A 45 9.98 -7.97 4.04
CA GLU A 45 9.99 -8.90 5.19
C GLU A 45 8.92 -8.58 6.25
N GLN A 46 8.39 -7.34 6.21
CA GLN A 46 7.44 -6.84 7.19
C GLN A 46 6.01 -6.76 6.64
N LEU A 47 5.81 -7.02 5.34
CA LEU A 47 4.50 -6.91 4.70
C LEU A 47 3.48 -7.90 5.29
N GLU A 48 3.88 -9.14 5.53
CA GLU A 48 3.02 -10.17 6.14
C GLU A 48 2.66 -9.84 7.60
N LYS A 49 3.60 -9.23 8.35
CA LYS A 49 3.44 -8.99 9.79
C LYS A 49 2.71 -7.70 10.11
N LYS A 50 2.83 -6.68 9.26
CA LYS A 50 2.30 -5.33 9.50
C LYS A 50 0.97 -5.06 8.81
N GLY A 51 0.59 -5.87 7.84
CA GLY A 51 -0.68 -5.76 7.14
C GLY A 51 -1.83 -6.31 7.96
N THR A 52 -2.97 -5.65 7.94
CA THR A 52 -4.25 -6.22 8.39
C THR A 52 -5.16 -6.38 7.19
N VAL A 53 -5.60 -7.61 6.93
CA VAL A 53 -6.57 -7.89 5.85
C VAL A 53 -7.91 -7.27 6.24
N GLY A 54 -8.48 -6.47 5.35
CA GLY A 54 -9.85 -5.97 5.50
C GLY A 54 -10.88 -7.06 5.20
N ASP A 55 -12.03 -6.97 5.87
CA ASP A 55 -13.13 -7.92 5.68
C ASP A 55 -13.91 -7.69 4.38
N GLU A 56 -13.84 -6.47 3.86
CA GLU A 56 -14.51 -6.08 2.62
C GLU A 56 -13.81 -6.64 1.38
N VAL A 57 -14.63 -7.09 0.43
CA VAL A 57 -14.18 -7.60 -0.87
C VAL A 57 -14.64 -6.63 -1.95
N PHE A 58 -13.71 -6.21 -2.80
CA PHE A 58 -13.92 -5.24 -3.86
C PHE A 58 -13.85 -5.93 -5.22
N LEU A 59 -14.73 -5.54 -6.14
CA LEU A 59 -14.69 -6.00 -7.53
C LEU A 59 -13.73 -5.13 -8.35
N ASP A 60 -12.70 -5.74 -8.95
CA ASP A 60 -11.84 -5.06 -9.93
C ASP A 60 -12.61 -4.87 -11.24
N LYS A 61 -13.13 -3.66 -11.45
CA LYS A 61 -13.90 -3.28 -12.65
C LYS A 61 -13.07 -3.28 -13.94
N PHE A 62 -11.74 -3.37 -13.85
CA PHE A 62 -10.83 -3.24 -14.98
C PHE A 62 -10.06 -4.53 -15.30
N ASN A 63 -10.21 -5.58 -14.49
CA ASN A 63 -9.44 -6.81 -14.61
C ASN A 63 -10.36 -8.04 -14.41
N ASP A 64 -11.19 -8.29 -15.42
CA ASP A 64 -12.09 -9.46 -15.56
C ASP A 64 -13.02 -9.73 -14.37
N GLY A 65 -13.35 -8.72 -13.55
CA GLY A 65 -14.21 -8.89 -12.39
C GLY A 65 -13.57 -9.70 -11.27
N LYS A 66 -12.23 -9.71 -11.17
CA LYS A 66 -11.55 -10.36 -10.04
C LYS A 66 -11.82 -9.61 -8.75
N TYR A 67 -12.16 -10.37 -7.72
CA TYR A 67 -12.32 -9.85 -6.38
C TYR A 67 -10.95 -9.64 -5.71
N TYR A 68 -10.81 -8.55 -4.96
CA TYR A 68 -9.62 -8.29 -4.16
C TYR A 68 -10.00 -7.71 -2.80
N ARG A 69 -9.14 -7.92 -1.80
CA ARG A 69 -9.23 -7.26 -0.49
C ARG A 69 -8.25 -6.12 -0.39
N LEU A 70 -8.51 -5.22 0.55
CA LEU A 70 -7.55 -4.21 0.96
C LEU A 70 -6.74 -4.74 2.15
N ILE A 71 -5.44 -4.52 2.10
CA ILE A 71 -4.52 -4.70 3.22
C ILE A 71 -4.25 -3.32 3.80
N TYR A 72 -4.58 -3.16 5.07
CA TYR A 72 -4.38 -1.92 5.79
C TYR A 72 -3.05 -1.91 6.52
N PHE A 73 -2.29 -0.84 6.33
CA PHE A 73 -1.05 -0.57 7.07
C PHE A 73 -1.21 0.72 7.87
N LYS A 74 -0.60 0.80 9.06
CA LYS A 74 -0.51 2.07 9.81
C LYS A 74 0.39 3.05 9.04
N TRP A 75 -0.15 4.20 8.66
CA TRP A 75 0.59 5.25 7.95
C TRP A 75 1.67 5.83 8.86
N LYS A 76 2.92 5.70 8.43
CA LYS A 76 4.10 6.25 9.09
C LYS A 76 5.09 6.73 8.01
N PRO A 77 4.91 7.93 7.46
CA PRO A 77 5.76 8.43 6.40
C PRO A 77 7.18 8.64 6.94
N SER A 78 8.18 8.18 6.19
CA SER A 78 9.59 8.31 6.53
C SER A 78 10.22 9.56 5.91
N ILE A 79 9.64 10.10 4.84
CA ILE A 79 10.20 11.24 4.10
C ILE A 79 9.08 12.20 3.71
N ILE A 80 9.28 13.48 4.03
CA ILE A 80 8.53 14.60 3.47
C ILE A 80 9.38 15.11 2.29
N GLN A 81 8.91 14.95 1.05
CA GLN A 81 9.51 15.66 -0.08
C GLN A 81 9.23 17.15 0.12
N LYS A 82 10.19 17.89 0.69
CA LYS A 82 10.14 19.35 0.67
C LYS A 82 10.07 19.78 -0.80
N LYS A 83 8.95 20.35 -1.22
CA LYS A 83 8.91 21.17 -2.44
C LYS A 83 9.94 22.27 -2.23
N LEU A 84 11.03 22.22 -2.97
CA LEU A 84 11.88 23.39 -3.18
C LEU A 84 11.01 24.39 -3.94
N ILE A 85 10.59 25.46 -3.25
CA ILE A 85 9.99 26.65 -3.83
C ILE A 85 11.05 27.74 -3.76
#